data_AF-A0A3M1REF0-F1
#
_entry.id   AF-A0A3M1REF0-F1
#
_cell.length_a   1.000
_cell.length_b   1.000
_cell.length_c   1.000
_cell.angle_alpha   90.00
_cell.angle_beta   90.00
_cell.angle_gamma   90.00
#
_symmetry.space_group_name_H-M   'P 1'
#
loop_
_entity.id
_entity.type
_entity.pdbx_description
1 polymer ?
#
loop_
_entity_poly.entity_id
_entity_poly.type
_entity_poly.pdbx_seq_one_letter_code
_entity_poly.pdbx_strand_id
1 'polypeptide(L)'
;MTEESKPVVVISKCLEIAPCRYNGEMITDSFVQKLAPHVTFIPVCPEVEIGLGVPRHPIRLVTSQGETRLIQPATGQDLSASMQAFSRDFLSTLDEVDGFILKSRSPSCGLRDSKRYPTVEKG
;
A
#
# COMPACT_ATOMS: atom_id res chain seq x y z
N MET A 1 14.93 -31.43 14.84
CA MET A 1 14.22 -30.74 13.75
C MET A 1 14.47 -29.27 13.97
N THR A 2 15.34 -28.66 13.18
CA THR A 2 15.59 -27.22 13.24
C THR A 2 14.32 -26.52 12.79
N GLU A 3 13.76 -25.65 13.62
CA GLU A 3 12.75 -24.69 13.21
C GLU A 3 13.33 -23.90 12.03
N GLU A 4 12.91 -24.23 10.81
CA GLU A 4 13.30 -23.44 9.64
C GLU A 4 12.65 -22.06 9.79
N SER A 5 13.46 -21.05 10.09
CA SER A 5 13.01 -19.67 10.16
C SER A 5 12.49 -19.28 8.77
N LYS A 6 11.17 -19.13 8.66
CA LYS A 6 10.55 -18.66 7.42
C LYS A 6 10.87 -17.17 7.22
N PRO A 7 11.25 -16.74 6.00
CA PRO A 7 11.47 -15.33 5.71
C PRO A 7 10.24 -14.48 6.05
N VAL A 8 10.45 -13.30 6.61
CA VAL A 8 9.41 -12.34 6.96
C VAL A 8 9.24 -11.33 5.83
N VAL A 9 8.07 -11.31 5.20
CA VAL A 9 7.81 -10.49 4.00
C VAL A 9 6.61 -9.60 4.23
N VAL A 10 6.78 -8.28 4.08
CA VAL A 10 5.67 -7.33 4.10
C VAL A 10 4.90 -7.43 2.79
N ILE A 11 3.58 -7.55 2.83
CA ILE A 11 2.74 -7.69 1.64
C ILE A 11 1.61 -6.67 1.62
N SER A 12 1.30 -6.11 0.45
CA SER A 12 0.08 -5.32 0.27
C SER A 12 -1.13 -6.18 0.60
N LYS A 13 -1.88 -5.83 1.65
CA LYS A 13 -3.00 -6.61 2.19
C LYS A 13 -4.10 -6.93 1.17
N CYS A 14 -4.17 -6.19 0.06
CA CYS A 14 -5.10 -6.50 -1.02
C CYS A 14 -4.70 -7.72 -1.88
N LEU A 15 -3.48 -8.22 -1.76
CA LEU A 15 -2.98 -9.43 -2.42
C LEU A 15 -3.26 -10.63 -1.52
N GLU A 16 -4.21 -11.50 -1.91
CA GLU A 16 -4.54 -12.78 -1.25
C GLU A 16 -4.97 -12.72 0.24
N ILE A 17 -5.04 -11.55 0.87
CA ILE A 17 -5.28 -11.44 2.33
C ILE A 17 -6.64 -10.82 2.67
N ALA A 18 -6.94 -9.61 2.19
CA ALA A 18 -8.22 -8.96 2.47
C ALA A 18 -8.77 -8.16 1.28
N PRO A 19 -10.09 -8.03 1.14
CA PRO A 19 -10.74 -7.19 0.14
C PRO A 19 -10.63 -5.69 0.49
N CYS A 20 -9.40 -5.16 0.62
CA CYS A 20 -9.14 -3.81 1.14
C CYS A 20 -8.81 -2.76 0.06
N ARG A 21 -9.01 -3.10 -1.22
CA ARG A 21 -8.88 -2.18 -2.34
C ARG A 21 -9.96 -1.09 -2.28
N TYR A 22 -9.76 0.03 -2.97
CA TYR A 22 -10.73 1.13 -3.01
C TYR A 22 -12.14 0.69 -3.45
N ASN A 23 -12.25 -0.36 -4.27
CA ASN A 23 -13.51 -0.94 -4.73
C ASN A 23 -13.99 -2.14 -3.89
N GLY A 24 -13.33 -2.45 -2.77
CA GLY A 24 -13.69 -3.58 -1.91
C GLY A 24 -13.35 -4.95 -2.50
N GLU A 25 -12.44 -5.02 -3.47
CA GLU A 25 -11.99 -6.30 -4.03
C GLU A 25 -10.67 -6.77 -3.42
N MET A 26 -10.49 -8.09 -3.40
CA MET A 26 -9.20 -8.75 -3.19
C MET A 26 -8.60 -9.10 -4.55
N ILE A 27 -7.28 -9.06 -4.65
CA ILE A 27 -6.53 -9.48 -5.84
C ILE A 27 -6.00 -10.87 -5.57
N THR A 28 -6.30 -11.79 -6.49
CA THR A 28 -5.70 -13.11 -6.50
C THR A 28 -4.46 -13.15 -7.40
N ASP A 29 -3.39 -13.76 -6.89
CA ASP A 29 -2.11 -13.93 -7.55
C ASP A 29 -1.51 -15.30 -7.23
N SER A 30 -1.40 -16.15 -8.26
CA SER A 30 -0.92 -17.52 -8.12
C SER A 30 0.50 -17.65 -7.59
N PHE A 31 1.35 -16.63 -7.76
CA PHE A 31 2.70 -16.63 -7.22
C PHE A 31 2.66 -16.42 -5.70
N VAL A 32 1.84 -15.46 -5.23
CA VAL A 32 1.65 -15.21 -3.79
C VAL A 32 1.09 -16.45 -3.09
N GLN A 33 0.11 -17.13 -3.70
CA GLN A 33 -0.45 -18.38 -3.17
C GLN A 33 0.59 -19.50 -3.01
N LYS A 34 1.46 -19.65 -4.02
CA LYS A 34 2.56 -20.64 -3.97
C LYS A 34 3.64 -20.27 -2.96
N LEU A 35 3.84 -18.98 -2.72
CA LEU A 35 4.84 -18.48 -1.77
C LEU A 35 4.36 -18.58 -0.31
N ALA A 36 3.06 -18.44 -0.06
CA ALA A 36 2.45 -18.44 1.28
C ALA A 36 2.92 -19.54 2.25
N PRO A 37 3.07 -20.82 1.86
CA PRO A 37 3.55 -21.84 2.78
C PRO A 37 5.01 -21.66 3.22
N HIS A 38 5.81 -20.88 2.46
CA HIS A 38 7.26 -20.73 2.65
C HIS A 38 7.68 -19.46 3.40
N VAL A 39 6.78 -18.50 3.60
CA VAL A 39 7.11 -17.19 4.20
C VAL A 39 6.10 -16.80 5.28
N THR A 40 6.52 -15.89 6.15
CA THR A 40 5.65 -15.21 7.12
C THR A 40 5.24 -13.87 6.54
N PHE A 41 3.96 -13.68 6.23
CA PHE A 41 3.47 -12.41 5.69
C PHE A 41 3.09 -11.41 6.77
N ILE A 42 3.57 -10.17 6.63
CA ILE A 42 3.07 -9.00 7.37
C ILE A 42 2.17 -8.18 6.43
N PRO A 43 0.84 -8.32 6.50
CA PRO A 43 -0.07 -7.58 5.64
C PRO A 43 -0.16 -6.10 6.03
N VAL A 44 -0.01 -5.21 5.06
CA VAL A 44 -0.19 -3.76 5.26
C VAL A 44 -1.06 -3.14 4.15
N CYS A 45 -1.98 -2.25 4.53
CA CYS A 45 -2.70 -1.39 3.59
C CYS A 45 -2.66 0.05 4.09
N PRO A 46 -1.68 0.86 3.66
CA PRO A 46 -1.51 2.22 4.18
C PRO A 46 -2.79 3.04 4.09
N GLU A 47 -3.57 2.88 3.02
CA GLU A 47 -4.83 3.60 2.79
C GLU A 47 -5.91 3.30 3.84
N VAL A 48 -5.99 2.05 4.32
CA VAL A 48 -6.93 1.67 5.39
C VAL A 48 -6.40 2.14 6.74
N GLU A 49 -5.10 2.02 6.97
CA GLU A 49 -4.46 2.42 8.23
C GLU A 49 -4.52 3.94 8.46
N ILE A 50 -4.50 4.76 7.39
CA ILE A 50 -4.75 6.21 7.50
C ILE A 50 -6.24 6.58 7.63
N GLY A 51 -7.15 5.59 7.72
CA GLY A 51 -8.57 5.80 8.04
C GLY A 51 -9.51 5.99 6.85
N LEU A 52 -9.12 5.70 5.60
CA LEU A 52 -10.01 5.89 4.44
C LEU A 52 -11.13 4.84 4.32
N GLY A 53 -11.05 3.74 5.06
CA GLY A 53 -12.04 2.66 5.01
C GLY A 53 -12.11 1.92 3.67
N VAL A 54 -13.14 1.09 3.52
CA VAL A 54 -13.43 0.27 2.33
C VAL A 54 -14.95 0.14 2.16
N PRO A 55 -15.54 0.42 0.98
CA PRO A 55 -14.93 1.03 -0.21
C PRO A 55 -14.61 2.52 0.01
N ARG A 56 -13.72 3.08 -0.81
CA ARG A 56 -13.28 4.49 -0.72
C ARG A 56 -13.06 5.13 -2.08
N HIS A 57 -13.03 6.46 -2.12
CA HIS A 57 -12.67 7.17 -3.34
C HIS A 57 -11.16 7.00 -3.65
N PRO A 58 -10.79 6.88 -4.93
CA PRO A 58 -9.38 6.78 -5.34
C PRO A 58 -8.55 7.97 -4.87
N ILE A 59 -7.31 7.72 -4.51
CA ILE A 59 -6.30 8.74 -4.20
C ILE A 59 -5.30 8.86 -5.36
N ARG A 60 -4.61 10.00 -5.46
CA ARG A 60 -3.65 10.30 -6.53
C ARG A 60 -2.41 10.96 -5.95
N LEU A 61 -1.26 10.62 -6.52
CA LEU A 61 -0.05 11.40 -6.34
C LEU A 61 -0.09 12.58 -7.32
N VAL A 62 -0.09 13.79 -6.79
CA VAL A 62 -0.03 15.04 -7.56
C VAL A 62 1.34 15.63 -7.34
N THR A 63 2.08 15.88 -8.42
CA THR A 63 3.40 16.51 -8.34
C THR A 63 3.34 17.89 -8.99
N SER A 64 3.53 18.94 -8.22
CA SER A 64 3.52 20.34 -8.68
C SER A 64 4.73 21.07 -8.10
N GLN A 65 5.45 21.81 -8.94
CA GLN A 65 6.62 22.61 -8.54
C GLN A 65 7.68 21.84 -7.72
N GLY A 66 7.85 20.54 -7.99
CA GLY A 66 8.81 19.67 -7.29
C GLY A 66 8.28 19.02 -6.00
N GLU A 67 7.11 19.42 -5.52
CA GLU A 67 6.47 18.83 -4.34
C GLU A 67 5.52 17.70 -4.78
N THR A 68 5.55 16.56 -4.08
CA THR A 68 4.62 15.44 -4.31
C THR A 68 3.63 15.35 -3.17
N ARG A 69 2.33 15.47 -3.48
CA ARG A 69 1.22 15.38 -2.54
C ARG A 69 0.33 14.19 -2.86
N LEU A 70 -0.25 13.58 -1.83
CA LEU A 70 -1.22 12.51 -1.95
C LEU A 70 -2.62 13.09 -1.73
N ILE A 71 -3.38 13.26 -2.81
CA ILE A 71 -4.69 13.93 -2.78
C ILE A 71 -5.79 12.92 -3.07
N GLN A 72 -6.92 13.01 -2.37
CA GLN A 72 -8.16 12.33 -2.75
C GLN A 72 -9.03 13.29 -3.57
N PRO A 73 -9.12 13.14 -4.92
CA PRO A 73 -9.76 14.15 -5.77
C PRO A 73 -11.26 14.33 -5.52
N ALA A 74 -11.93 13.28 -5.04
CA ALA A 74 -13.37 13.33 -4.79
C ALA A 74 -13.74 14.24 -3.60
N THR A 75 -12.85 14.35 -2.62
CA THR A 75 -13.07 15.13 -1.40
C THR A 75 -12.18 16.37 -1.32
N GLY A 76 -11.14 16.45 -2.17
CA GLY A 76 -10.11 17.48 -2.11
C GLY A 76 -9.14 17.32 -0.95
N GLN A 77 -9.24 16.23 -0.17
CA GLN A 77 -8.40 16.03 1.01
C GLN A 77 -6.94 15.78 0.62
N ASP A 78 -6.04 16.48 1.31
CA ASP A 78 -4.61 16.22 1.28
C ASP A 78 -4.25 15.22 2.38
N LEU A 79 -3.85 14.02 1.96
CA LEU A 79 -3.52 12.89 2.81
C LEU A 79 -2.00 12.72 2.98
N SER A 80 -1.20 13.67 2.49
CA SER A 80 0.26 13.59 2.49
C SER A 80 0.81 13.45 3.91
N ALA A 81 0.34 14.29 4.83
CA ALA A 81 0.78 14.28 6.22
C ALA A 81 0.45 12.95 6.91
N SER A 82 -0.80 12.48 6.78
CA SER A 82 -1.26 11.22 7.36
C SER A 82 -0.49 10.02 6.81
N MET A 83 -0.26 9.98 5.48
CA MET A 83 0.49 8.90 4.85
C MET A 83 1.96 8.90 5.28
N GLN A 84 2.59 10.07 5.41
CA GLN A 84 3.97 10.18 5.87
C GLN A 84 4.10 9.79 7.35
N ALA A 85 3.16 10.20 8.20
CA ALA A 85 3.12 9.81 9.60
C ALA A 85 2.98 8.28 9.73
N PHE A 86 1.96 7.70 9.09
CA PHE A 86 1.78 6.26 9.04
C PHE A 86 3.02 5.53 8.54
N SER A 87 3.64 5.99 7.46
CA SER A 87 4.82 5.33 6.90
C SER A 87 6.00 5.34 7.87
N ARG A 88 6.24 6.45 8.58
CA ARG A 88 7.28 6.53 9.61
C ARG A 88 6.98 5.61 10.79
N ASP A 89 5.75 5.64 11.28
CA ASP A 89 5.33 4.85 12.43
C ASP A 89 5.41 3.35 12.11
N PHE A 90 4.84 2.93 10.97
CA PHE A 90 4.89 1.56 10.49
C PHE A 90 6.33 1.05 10.36
N LEU A 91 7.23 1.81 9.73
CA LEU A 91 8.63 1.44 9.58
C LEU A 91 9.38 1.42 10.91
N SER A 92 8.99 2.27 11.88
CA SER A 92 9.61 2.26 13.21
C SER A 92 9.20 1.06 14.07
N THR A 93 8.00 0.51 13.82
CA THR A 93 7.48 -0.68 14.50
C THR A 93 7.84 -1.98 13.80
N LEU A 94 8.43 -1.89 12.60
CA LEU A 94 8.77 -3.06 11.80
C LEU A 94 10.15 -3.57 12.24
N ASP A 95 10.18 -4.81 12.73
CA ASP A 95 11.42 -5.54 12.96
C ASP A 95 12.14 -5.84 11.63
N GLU A 96 13.28 -6.52 11.68
CA GLU A 96 13.99 -6.96 10.49
C GLU A 96 13.09 -7.82 9.60
N VAL A 97 12.95 -7.43 8.33
CA VAL A 97 12.17 -8.13 7.31
C VAL A 97 13.05 -8.46 6.11
N ASP A 98 12.76 -9.60 5.49
CA ASP A 98 13.52 -10.14 4.35
C ASP A 98 13.03 -9.59 3.00
N GLY A 99 11.87 -8.94 2.96
CA GLY A 99 11.37 -8.36 1.71
C GLY A 99 10.00 -7.69 1.76
N PHE A 100 9.63 -7.11 0.61
CA PHE A 100 8.35 -6.42 0.39
C PHE A 100 7.69 -6.88 -0.92
N ILE A 101 6.42 -7.27 -0.88
CA ILE A 101 5.56 -7.55 -2.03
C ILE A 101 4.47 -6.49 -2.08
N LEU A 102 4.65 -5.50 -2.95
CA LEU A 102 3.77 -4.35 -3.03
C LEU A 102 2.94 -4.36 -4.32
N LYS A 103 1.68 -3.93 -4.22
CA LYS A 103 0.82 -3.83 -5.39
C LYS A 103 1.32 -2.73 -6.33
N SER A 104 1.76 -3.13 -7.52
CA SER A 104 2.18 -2.23 -8.60
C SER A 104 1.10 -1.19 -8.96
N ARG A 105 1.54 0.02 -9.33
CA ARG A 105 0.70 1.18 -9.71
C ARG A 105 -0.24 1.71 -8.62
N SER A 106 -0.11 1.24 -7.38
CA SER A 106 -0.86 1.79 -6.25
C SER A 106 -0.27 3.15 -5.84
N PRO A 107 -1.06 4.23 -5.69
CA PRO A 107 -0.55 5.51 -5.22
C PRO A 107 0.07 5.46 -3.81
N SER A 108 -0.30 4.47 -2.99
CA SER A 108 0.26 4.26 -1.64
C SER A 108 1.38 3.23 -1.58
N CYS A 109 1.37 2.21 -2.44
CA CYS A 109 2.29 1.06 -2.34
C CYS A 109 3.22 0.91 -3.56
N GLY A 110 2.95 1.62 -4.66
CA GLY A 110 3.75 1.52 -5.87
C GLY A 110 5.07 2.29 -5.73
N LEU A 111 6.18 1.56 -5.77
CA LEU A 111 7.53 2.13 -5.59
C LEU A 111 7.98 2.99 -6.78
N ARG A 112 7.63 2.61 -8.02
CA ARG A 112 8.12 3.28 -9.25
C ARG A 112 7.05 3.56 -10.30
N ASP A 113 5.94 2.83 -10.27
CA ASP A 113 4.95 2.82 -11.37
C ASP A 113 3.65 3.58 -11.05
N SER A 114 3.65 4.37 -9.98
CA SER A 114 2.48 5.14 -9.56
C SER A 114 2.33 6.37 -10.43
N LYS A 115 1.21 6.46 -11.16
CA LYS A 115 0.93 7.59 -12.04
C LYS A 115 0.89 8.88 -11.23
N ARG A 116 1.81 9.79 -11.55
CA ARG A 116 1.86 11.16 -11.01
C ARG A 116 1.06 12.06 -11.93
N TYR A 117 0.19 12.85 -11.34
CA TYR A 117 -0.66 13.80 -12.07
C TYR A 117 -0.08 15.22 -11.89
N PRO A 118 -0.07 16.06 -12.95
CA PRO A 118 0.39 17.44 -12.84
C PRO A 118 -0.62 18.33 -12.11
N THR A 119 -1.89 17.94 -12.09
CA THR A 119 -2.99 18.69 -11.46
C THR A 119 -3.93 17.76 -10.70
N VAL A 120 -4.69 18.33 -9.77
CA VAL A 120 -5.68 17.62 -8.94
C VAL A 120 -6.93 17.25 -9.74
N GLU A 121 -7.27 18.06 -10.75
CA GLU A 121 -8.49 17.92 -11.55
C GLU A 121 -8.51 16.63 -12.39
N LYS A 122 -9.70 16.03 -12.51
CA LYS A 122 -9.97 15.04 -13.54
C LYS A 122 -10.11 15.80 -14.85
N GLY A 123 -9.10 15.72 -15.72
CA GLY A 123 -9.35 15.85 -17.16
C GLY A 123 -10.36 14.81 -17.63
#